data_AF-A0A961FQF1-F1
#
_entry.id   AF-A0A961FQF1-F1
#
_cell.length_a   1.000
_cell.length_b   1.000
_cell.length_c   1.000
_cell.angle_alpha   90.00
_cell.angle_beta   90.00
_cell.angle_gamma   90.00
#
_symmetry.space_group_name_H-M   'P 1'
#
loop_
_entity.id
_entity.type
_entity.pdbx_description
1 polymer ?
#
loop_
_entity_poly.entity_id
_entity_poly.type
_entity_poly.pdbx_seq_one_letter_code
_entity_poly.pdbx_strand_id
1 'polypeptide(L)'
;MAQLKGKTSTDYAGFAGLIDVNTYRRFISEDWEIEELEDRLLEEMRRATIIPWTTPEGQIWIRVQTQGTEISPRYKPPHFQRFTVTGPVVFSCHSGGLTNCAQFEDQLLPFTDEYYPQSNDVVIEVEPGDYLARLDQMFPYDGMDQFAPKGCGKKEYLVTLCPYEGQTLSTSDIPFAKRSEQVGDGKPNPVTS
;
A
#
# COMPACT_ATOMS: atom_id res chain seq x y z
N MET A 1 -17.60 -8.22 -15.74
CA MET A 1 -16.37 -7.96 -14.96
C MET A 1 -16.70 -6.94 -13.89
N ALA A 2 -16.54 -7.29 -12.62
CA ALA A 2 -16.70 -6.34 -11.52
C ALA A 2 -15.40 -5.54 -11.37
N GLN A 3 -15.51 -4.21 -11.36
CA GLN A 3 -14.39 -3.30 -11.11
C GLN A 3 -14.74 -2.51 -9.85
N LEU A 4 -13.94 -2.68 -8.80
CA LEU A 4 -14.12 -2.01 -7.53
C LEU A 4 -13.20 -0.80 -7.50
N LYS A 5 -13.72 0.34 -7.05
CA LYS A 5 -13.00 1.61 -7.02
C LYS A 5 -13.06 2.18 -5.62
N GLY A 6 -11.88 2.47 -5.08
CA GLY A 6 -11.69 3.15 -3.81
C GLY A 6 -10.90 4.44 -3.97
N LYS A 7 -11.13 5.38 -3.05
CA LYS A 7 -10.37 6.61 -2.95
C LYS A 7 -10.07 6.87 -1.47
N THR A 8 -8.83 7.24 -1.17
CA THR A 8 -8.44 7.77 0.13
C THR A 8 -7.36 8.83 -0.05
N SER A 9 -7.00 9.52 1.02
CA SER A 9 -5.88 10.46 1.04
C SER A 9 -4.84 9.97 2.03
N THR A 10 -3.57 10.03 1.63
CA THR A 10 -2.44 9.94 2.57
C THR A 10 -2.03 11.35 2.93
N ASP A 11 -1.99 11.68 4.20
CA ASP A 11 -1.42 12.93 4.75
C ASP A 11 0.11 12.84 4.93
N TYR A 12 0.68 11.63 4.86
CA TYR A 12 2.12 11.40 4.86
C TYR A 12 2.52 10.38 3.78
N ALA A 13 3.66 10.63 3.14
CA ALA A 13 4.32 9.58 2.37
C ALA A 13 4.76 8.46 3.31
N GLY A 14 4.64 7.23 2.83
CA GLY A 14 4.94 6.06 3.63
C GLY A 14 4.51 4.85 2.85
N PHE A 15 3.50 4.15 3.36
CA PHE A 15 2.97 2.96 2.72
C PHE A 15 1.47 2.88 2.86
N ALA A 16 0.89 2.01 2.05
CA ALA A 16 -0.49 1.59 2.17
C ALA A 16 -0.57 0.08 1.89
N GLY A 17 -1.70 -0.52 2.18
CA GLY A 17 -1.87 -1.94 1.97
C GLY A 17 -3.30 -2.36 1.66
N LEU A 18 -3.43 -3.44 0.89
CA LEU A 18 -4.65 -4.20 0.77
C LEU A 18 -4.61 -5.32 1.81
N ILE A 19 -5.58 -5.37 2.73
CA ILE A 19 -5.51 -6.17 3.96
C ILE A 19 -6.78 -7.01 4.09
N ASP A 20 -6.62 -8.31 4.38
CA ASP A 20 -7.72 -9.14 4.85
C ASP A 20 -7.98 -8.86 6.34
N VAL A 21 -9.14 -8.25 6.65
CA VAL A 21 -9.46 -7.74 7.99
C VAL A 21 -9.46 -8.85 9.04
N ASN A 22 -9.90 -10.05 8.67
CA ASN A 22 -10.08 -11.16 9.60
C ASN A 22 -8.75 -11.78 10.06
N THR A 23 -7.70 -11.73 9.23
CA THR A 23 -6.44 -12.43 9.49
C THR A 23 -5.28 -11.50 9.87
N TYR A 24 -5.42 -10.20 9.61
CA TYR A 24 -4.44 -9.20 9.98
C TYR A 24 -4.27 -9.13 11.50
N ARG A 25 -3.06 -9.43 11.97
CA ARG A 25 -2.73 -9.23 13.38
C ARG A 25 -2.58 -7.74 13.63
N ARG A 26 -3.46 -7.20 14.46
CA ARG A 26 -3.42 -5.83 14.99
C ARG A 26 -2.56 -5.80 16.25
N PHE A 27 -2.34 -4.60 16.76
CA PHE A 27 -1.61 -4.22 17.96
C PHE A 27 -0.18 -4.77 18.03
N ILE A 28 0.78 -3.86 18.15
CA ILE A 28 2.19 -4.18 18.36
C ILE A 28 2.50 -3.85 19.82
N SER A 29 2.44 -2.56 20.15
CA SER A 29 2.59 -2.00 21.49
C SER A 29 2.15 -0.52 21.45
N GLU A 30 1.97 0.12 22.61
CA GLU A 30 1.68 1.57 22.66
C GLU A 30 2.89 2.44 22.27
N ASP A 31 4.10 1.91 22.48
CA ASP A 31 5.40 2.56 22.27
C ASP A 31 6.18 1.89 21.12
N TRP A 32 5.49 1.44 20.07
CA TRP A 32 6.12 0.73 18.96
C TRP A 32 7.10 1.62 18.19
N GLU A 33 8.19 1.02 17.71
CA GLU A 33 9.14 1.65 16.79
C GLU A 33 8.92 1.18 15.34
N ILE A 34 9.33 2.00 14.37
CA ILE A 34 9.05 1.75 12.94
C ILE A 34 9.53 0.38 12.46
N GLU A 35 10.65 -0.10 12.99
CA GLU A 35 11.19 -1.43 12.69
C GLU A 35 10.23 -2.55 13.12
N GLU A 36 9.51 -2.40 14.23
CA GLU A 36 8.54 -3.39 14.69
C GLU A 36 7.30 -3.43 13.78
N LEU A 37 6.90 -2.27 13.24
CA LEU A 37 5.84 -2.19 12.24
C LEU A 37 6.27 -2.80 10.91
N GLU A 38 7.50 -2.54 10.46
CA GLU A 38 8.07 -3.19 9.28
C GLU A 38 8.13 -4.72 9.45
N ASP A 39 8.59 -5.21 10.60
CA ASP A 39 8.59 -6.63 10.93
C ASP A 39 7.17 -7.22 10.92
N ARG A 40 6.18 -6.52 11.50
CA ARG A 40 4.77 -6.93 11.42
C ARG A 40 4.30 -7.04 9.97
N LEU A 41 4.58 -6.05 9.12
CA LEU A 41 4.20 -6.09 7.71
C LEU A 41 4.86 -7.27 6.99
N LEU A 42 6.15 -7.52 7.23
CA LEU A 42 6.86 -8.66 6.64
C LEU A 42 6.27 -10.01 7.08
N GLU A 43 5.90 -10.15 8.35
CA GLU A 43 5.22 -11.36 8.83
C GLU A 43 3.85 -11.55 8.19
N GLU A 44 3.04 -10.50 8.11
CA GLU A 44 1.73 -10.54 7.47
C GLU A 44 1.84 -10.83 5.96
N MET A 45 2.87 -10.30 5.29
CA MET A 45 3.17 -10.63 3.90
C MET A 45 3.50 -12.12 3.72
N ARG A 46 4.32 -12.70 4.60
CA ARG A 46 4.64 -14.14 4.60
C ARG A 46 3.41 -15.00 4.84
N ARG A 47 2.45 -14.50 5.62
CA ARG A 47 1.14 -15.13 5.86
C ARG A 47 0.12 -14.87 4.74
N ALA A 48 0.48 -14.09 3.72
CA ALA A 48 -0.39 -13.68 2.62
C ALA A 48 -1.65 -12.91 3.06
N THR A 49 -1.60 -12.19 4.19
CA THR A 49 -2.76 -11.47 4.75
C THR A 49 -2.79 -9.98 4.38
N ILE A 50 -1.69 -9.47 3.80
CA ILE A 50 -1.54 -8.09 3.34
C ILE A 50 -0.72 -8.02 2.05
N ILE A 51 -1.05 -7.04 1.20
CA ILE A 51 -0.20 -6.58 0.11
C ILE A 51 0.20 -5.13 0.41
N PRO A 52 1.37 -4.84 0.97
CA PRO A 52 1.83 -3.48 1.22
C PRO A 52 2.58 -2.89 0.02
N TRP A 53 2.58 -1.57 -0.11
CA TRP A 53 3.43 -0.84 -1.05
C TRP A 53 3.63 0.60 -0.61
N THR A 54 4.65 1.25 -1.18
CA THR A 54 4.93 2.66 -0.88
C THR A 54 4.08 3.62 -1.68
N THR A 55 3.71 4.71 -1.02
CA THR A 55 2.86 5.76 -1.60
C THR A 55 3.49 7.13 -1.40
N PRO A 56 3.41 8.02 -2.41
CA PRO A 56 3.71 9.42 -2.19
C PRO A 56 2.61 10.05 -1.33
N GLU A 57 2.91 11.19 -0.71
CA GLU A 57 1.91 11.98 0.00
C GLU A 57 0.79 12.46 -0.94
N GLY A 58 -0.40 12.60 -0.37
CA GLY A 58 -1.58 13.19 -0.97
C GLY A 58 -2.60 12.15 -1.42
N GLN A 59 -3.50 12.60 -2.28
CA GLN A 59 -4.62 11.79 -2.73
C GLN A 59 -4.17 10.66 -3.67
N ILE A 60 -4.56 9.44 -3.34
CA ILE A 60 -4.29 8.24 -4.14
C ILE A 60 -5.59 7.54 -4.50
N TRP A 61 -5.56 6.81 -5.61
CA TRP A 61 -6.72 6.06 -6.09
C TRP A 61 -6.36 4.60 -6.25
N ILE A 62 -7.30 3.74 -5.90
CA ILE A 62 -7.13 2.31 -6.06
C ILE A 62 -8.27 1.74 -6.83
N ARG A 63 -7.88 0.86 -7.73
CA ARG A 63 -8.77 0.06 -8.53
C ARG A 63 -8.43 -1.38 -8.26
N VAL A 64 -9.42 -2.17 -7.87
CA VAL A 64 -9.29 -3.61 -7.71
C VAL A 64 -10.12 -4.32 -8.78
N GLN A 65 -9.54 -5.34 -9.41
CA GLN A 65 -10.24 -6.18 -10.38
C GLN A 65 -9.89 -7.66 -10.15
N THR A 66 -10.87 -8.55 -10.26
CA THR A 66 -10.75 -9.98 -9.94
C THR A 66 -10.47 -10.89 -11.15
N GLN A 67 -10.10 -10.30 -12.28
CA GLN A 67 -9.59 -10.92 -13.50
C GLN A 67 -9.21 -9.77 -14.44
N GLY A 68 -7.98 -9.75 -14.93
CA GLY A 68 -7.44 -8.60 -15.65
C GLY A 68 -6.93 -8.96 -17.05
N THR A 69 -7.44 -8.23 -18.04
CA THR A 69 -6.81 -8.03 -19.36
C THR A 69 -5.35 -7.60 -19.16
N GLU A 70 -4.44 -8.02 -20.03
CA GLU A 70 -3.06 -7.55 -20.00
C GLU A 70 -3.01 -6.02 -20.02
N ILE A 71 -2.59 -5.43 -18.91
CA ILE A 71 -2.30 -4.01 -18.81
C ILE A 71 -0.78 -3.91 -18.76
N SER A 72 -0.19 -3.20 -19.71
CA SER A 72 1.24 -2.93 -19.65
C SER A 72 1.49 -1.88 -18.56
N PRO A 73 2.25 -2.19 -17.50
CA PRO A 73 2.63 -1.19 -16.52
C PRO A 73 3.43 -0.11 -17.24
N ARG A 74 3.16 1.16 -16.94
CA ARG A 74 3.77 2.28 -17.67
C ARG A 74 5.05 2.82 -17.03
N TYR A 75 5.33 2.50 -15.76
CA TYR A 75 6.36 3.22 -14.98
C TYR A 75 7.27 2.36 -14.12
N LYS A 76 6.76 1.31 -13.47
CA LYS A 76 7.55 0.37 -12.66
C LYS A 76 7.22 -1.07 -13.01
N PRO A 77 8.16 -2.02 -12.82
CA PRO A 77 7.83 -3.44 -12.84
C PRO A 77 6.67 -3.73 -11.87
N PRO A 78 5.70 -4.57 -12.26
CA PRO A 78 4.60 -4.92 -11.37
C PRO A 78 5.12 -5.72 -10.17
N HIS A 79 4.54 -5.47 -9.01
CA HIS A 79 4.79 -6.26 -7.81
C HIS A 79 3.79 -7.42 -7.74
N PHE A 80 4.27 -8.62 -7.44
CA PHE A 80 3.44 -9.81 -7.34
C PHE A 80 3.52 -10.41 -5.94
N GLN A 81 2.37 -10.73 -5.36
CA GLN A 81 2.30 -11.31 -4.03
C GLN A 81 1.12 -12.27 -3.91
N ARG A 82 1.28 -13.34 -3.14
CA ARG A 82 0.13 -14.16 -2.73
C ARG A 82 -0.71 -13.37 -1.73
N PHE A 83 -2.03 -13.47 -1.86
CA PHE A 83 -2.99 -12.82 -0.99
C PHE A 83 -4.17 -13.76 -0.71
N THR A 84 -4.43 -14.05 0.55
CA THR A 84 -5.50 -14.91 1.02
C THR A 84 -6.60 -14.04 1.60
N VAL A 85 -7.78 -14.12 1.00
CA VAL A 85 -8.99 -13.43 1.45
C VAL A 85 -9.85 -14.42 2.21
N THR A 86 -10.17 -14.10 3.45
CA THR A 86 -11.06 -14.88 4.32
C THR A 86 -12.31 -14.11 4.72
N GLY A 87 -12.34 -12.80 4.48
CA GLY A 87 -13.50 -11.95 4.72
C GLY A 87 -13.36 -10.58 4.07
N PRO A 88 -13.86 -9.51 4.71
CA PRO A 88 -13.75 -8.16 4.19
C PRO A 88 -12.29 -7.79 3.93
N VAL A 89 -12.05 -7.19 2.77
CA VAL A 89 -10.76 -6.62 2.42
C VAL A 89 -10.83 -5.11 2.60
N VAL A 90 -9.80 -4.52 3.18
CA VAL A 90 -9.68 -3.06 3.29
C VAL A 90 -8.47 -2.56 2.55
N PHE A 91 -8.61 -1.40 1.95
CA PHE A 91 -7.48 -0.57 1.63
C PHE A 91 -7.22 0.40 2.79
N SER A 92 -6.05 0.27 3.42
CA SER A 92 -5.62 1.10 4.54
C SER A 92 -4.30 1.78 4.26
N CYS A 93 -4.15 3.02 4.72
CA CYS A 93 -2.94 3.82 4.59
C CYS A 93 -2.17 3.86 5.93
N HIS A 94 -0.87 4.15 5.85
CA HIS A 94 0.03 4.26 7.01
C HIS A 94 -0.58 5.06 8.16
N SER A 95 -0.92 6.32 7.92
CA SER A 95 -1.52 7.24 8.90
C SER A 95 -2.99 6.99 9.23
N GLY A 96 -3.62 6.02 8.55
CA GLY A 96 -4.97 5.55 8.85
C GLY A 96 -4.90 4.32 9.72
N GLY A 97 -5.56 3.25 9.28
CA GLY A 97 -5.71 2.04 10.08
C GLY A 97 -4.42 1.31 10.43
N LEU A 98 -3.35 1.40 9.62
CA LEU A 98 -2.13 0.61 9.87
C LEU A 98 -1.39 1.04 11.15
N THR A 99 -1.06 2.32 11.32
CA THR A 99 -0.40 2.79 12.55
C THR A 99 -1.35 2.86 13.73
N ASN A 100 -2.61 3.27 13.52
CA ASN A 100 -3.60 3.33 14.60
C ASN A 100 -3.87 1.94 15.20
N CYS A 101 -4.07 0.93 14.35
CA CYS A 101 -4.24 -0.45 14.82
C CYS A 101 -2.94 -1.05 15.37
N ALA A 102 -1.76 -0.51 15.04
CA ALA A 102 -0.50 -0.94 15.64
C ALA A 102 -0.33 -0.37 17.06
N GLN A 103 -0.70 0.90 17.26
CA GLN A 103 -0.52 1.63 18.51
C GLN A 103 -1.59 1.34 19.56
N PHE A 104 -2.85 1.27 19.15
CA PHE A 104 -4.00 1.24 20.06
C PHE A 104 -4.71 -0.11 19.95
N GLU A 105 -4.77 -0.85 21.07
CA GLU A 105 -5.32 -2.21 21.11
C GLU A 105 -6.81 -2.26 20.74
N ASP A 106 -7.55 -1.20 21.05
CA ASP A 106 -8.98 -1.06 20.80
C ASP A 106 -9.31 -0.66 19.35
N GLN A 107 -8.32 -0.25 18.55
CA GLN A 107 -8.53 0.12 17.16
C GLN A 107 -8.65 -1.12 16.26
N LEU A 108 -9.62 -1.05 15.33
CA LEU A 108 -9.98 -2.13 14.41
C LEU A 108 -9.83 -1.69 12.96
N LEU A 109 -9.63 -2.67 12.07
CA LEU A 109 -9.86 -2.49 10.63
C LEU A 109 -11.31 -2.91 10.29
N PRO A 110 -12.00 -2.23 9.36
CA PRO A 110 -11.63 -0.94 8.77
C PRO A 110 -11.56 0.17 9.82
N PHE A 111 -10.52 0.99 9.74
CA PHE A 111 -10.36 2.17 10.57
C PHE A 111 -11.30 3.28 10.09
N THR A 112 -11.94 3.95 11.04
CA THR A 112 -12.84 5.08 10.79
C THR A 112 -12.58 6.20 11.79
N ASP A 113 -12.46 7.42 11.28
CA ASP A 113 -12.30 8.64 12.05
C ASP A 113 -13.48 9.59 11.73
N GLU A 114 -14.23 9.99 12.77
CA GLU A 114 -15.38 10.89 12.63
C GLU A 114 -14.97 12.34 12.32
N TYR A 115 -13.78 12.75 12.75
CA TYR A 115 -13.25 14.10 12.56
C TYR A 115 -12.49 14.25 11.24
N TYR A 116 -11.85 13.18 10.77
CA TYR A 116 -11.07 13.13 9.54
C TYR A 116 -11.54 12.01 8.60
N PRO A 117 -12.78 12.07 8.06
CA PRO A 117 -13.36 10.98 7.25
C PRO A 117 -12.59 10.66 5.97
N GLN A 118 -11.73 11.57 5.49
CA GLN A 118 -10.82 11.33 4.38
C GLN A 118 -9.70 10.31 4.69
N SER A 119 -9.48 10.01 5.97
CA SER A 119 -8.52 9.02 6.47
C SER A 119 -9.15 7.65 6.69
N ASN A 120 -10.46 7.51 6.46
CA ASN A 120 -11.17 6.23 6.62
C ASN A 120 -10.64 5.21 5.61
N ASP A 121 -10.56 3.97 6.08
CA ASP A 121 -10.23 2.85 5.23
C ASP A 121 -11.35 2.61 4.21
N VAL A 122 -10.96 2.13 3.04
CA VAL A 122 -11.91 1.77 1.99
C VAL A 122 -12.15 0.27 2.04
N VAL A 123 -13.36 -0.14 2.37
CA VAL A 123 -13.78 -1.54 2.28
C VAL A 123 -13.99 -1.94 0.82
N ILE A 124 -13.45 -3.09 0.45
CA ILE A 124 -13.48 -3.65 -0.90
C ILE A 124 -14.07 -5.07 -0.79
N GLU A 125 -15.12 -5.32 -1.56
CA GLU A 125 -15.76 -6.63 -1.60
C GLU A 125 -14.97 -7.58 -2.51
N VAL A 126 -14.25 -8.52 -1.92
CA VAL A 126 -13.56 -9.59 -2.64
C VAL A 126 -14.09 -10.91 -2.12
N GLU A 127 -14.39 -11.84 -3.03
CA GLU A 127 -14.78 -13.19 -2.62
C GLU A 127 -13.65 -13.86 -1.83
N PRO A 128 -13.96 -14.68 -0.82
CA PRO A 128 -12.96 -15.47 -0.14
C PRO A 128 -12.21 -16.40 -1.11
N GLY A 129 -10.89 -16.50 -0.95
CA GLY A 129 -10.04 -17.32 -1.81
C GLY A 129 -8.57 -16.97 -1.72
N ASP A 130 -7.74 -17.80 -2.35
CA ASP A 130 -6.32 -17.55 -2.53
C ASP A 130 -6.07 -16.90 -3.89
N TYR A 131 -5.37 -15.78 -3.88
CA TYR A 131 -5.09 -14.97 -5.06
C TYR A 131 -3.59 -14.76 -5.27
N LEU A 132 -3.18 -14.75 -6.53
CA LEU A 132 -2.01 -14.03 -6.99
C LEU A 132 -2.42 -12.58 -7.24
N ALA A 133 -1.99 -11.70 -6.37
CA ALA A 133 -2.15 -10.27 -6.53
C ALA A 133 -1.02 -9.69 -7.37
N ARG A 134 -1.39 -8.85 -8.33
CA ARG A 134 -0.49 -8.02 -9.12
C ARG A 134 -0.81 -6.56 -8.86
N LEU A 135 0.18 -5.82 -8.38
CA LEU A 135 0.10 -4.38 -8.13
C LEU A 135 0.84 -3.62 -9.23
N ASP A 136 0.12 -2.73 -9.92
CA ASP A 136 0.63 -1.85 -10.97
C ASP A 136 0.54 -0.38 -10.52
N GLN A 137 1.66 0.35 -10.62
CA GLN A 137 1.69 1.80 -10.45
C GLN A 137 1.42 2.49 -11.80
N MET A 138 0.33 3.25 -11.88
CA MET A 138 -0.15 3.86 -13.13
C MET A 138 0.32 5.31 -13.33
N PHE A 139 1.30 5.77 -12.55
CA PHE A 139 1.84 7.13 -12.57
C PHE A 139 3.37 7.13 -12.35
N PRO A 140 4.10 8.18 -12.76
CA PRO A 140 5.56 8.25 -12.60
C PRO A 140 5.93 8.66 -11.16
N TYR A 141 6.30 7.69 -10.33
CA TYR A 141 6.85 7.90 -8.98
C TYR A 141 7.86 6.81 -8.65
N ASP A 142 9.07 7.20 -8.29
CA ASP A 142 10.18 6.25 -8.07
C ASP A 142 10.24 5.75 -6.62
N GLY A 143 9.48 6.32 -5.69
CA GLY A 143 9.49 5.94 -4.27
C GLY A 143 10.60 6.61 -3.46
N MET A 144 11.36 7.54 -4.06
CA MET A 144 12.50 8.17 -3.41
C MET A 144 12.14 9.48 -2.70
N ASP A 145 11.07 10.14 -3.16
CA ASP A 145 10.62 11.42 -2.63
C ASP A 145 9.32 11.29 -1.84
N GLN A 146 9.10 12.19 -0.88
CA GLN A 146 7.81 12.31 -0.18
C GLN A 146 6.67 12.66 -1.16
N PHE A 147 6.95 13.51 -2.14
CA PHE A 147 5.96 13.98 -3.10
C PHE A 147 6.17 13.31 -4.46
N ALA A 148 5.07 12.94 -5.11
CA ALA A 148 5.15 12.57 -6.52
C ALA A 148 5.59 13.79 -7.38
N PRO A 149 6.30 13.56 -8.49
CA PRO A 149 6.70 14.62 -9.42
C PRO A 149 5.54 15.55 -9.82
N LYS A 150 5.84 16.83 -9.99
CA LYS A 150 4.86 17.80 -10.53
C LYS A 150 4.38 17.31 -11.90
N GLY A 151 3.07 17.33 -12.13
CA GLY A 151 2.47 16.87 -13.39
C GLY A 151 2.34 15.35 -13.52
N CYS A 152 2.53 14.56 -12.45
CA CYS A 152 2.32 13.10 -12.47
C CYS A 152 0.88 12.65 -12.75
N GLY A 153 -0.08 13.58 -12.77
CA GLY A 153 -1.49 13.29 -13.01
C GLY A 153 -2.14 12.55 -11.85
N LYS A 154 -3.05 11.63 -12.18
CA LYS A 154 -3.78 10.84 -11.19
C LYS A 154 -2.88 9.74 -10.61
N LYS A 155 -2.64 9.78 -9.30
CA LYS A 155 -1.85 8.79 -8.55
C LYS A 155 -2.64 7.50 -8.35
N GLU A 156 -2.84 6.75 -9.42
CA GLU A 156 -3.64 5.52 -9.43
C GLU A 156 -2.75 4.27 -9.30
N TYR A 157 -3.14 3.39 -8.38
CA TYR A 157 -2.66 2.01 -8.31
C TYR A 157 -3.76 1.07 -8.78
N LEU A 158 -3.37 0.04 -9.52
CA LEU A 158 -4.25 -1.03 -9.95
C LEU A 158 -3.81 -2.33 -9.26
N VAL A 159 -4.73 -2.98 -8.57
CA VAL A 159 -4.55 -4.33 -8.04
C VAL A 159 -5.38 -5.29 -8.87
N THR A 160 -4.71 -6.26 -9.49
CA THR A 160 -5.36 -7.37 -10.18
C THR A 160 -5.23 -8.61 -9.30
N LEU A 161 -6.37 -9.20 -8.92
CA LEU A 161 -6.43 -10.45 -8.17
C LEU A 161 -6.79 -11.57 -9.13
N CYS A 162 -5.87 -12.50 -9.35
CA CYS A 162 -6.09 -13.72 -10.11
C CYS A 162 -6.11 -14.92 -9.16
N PRO A 163 -6.93 -15.96 -9.36
CA PRO A 163 -6.85 -17.18 -8.55
C PRO A 163 -5.42 -17.73 -8.48
N TYR A 164 -4.96 -18.08 -7.27
CA TYR A 164 -3.66 -18.70 -7.07
C TYR A 164 -3.76 -20.21 -7.37
N GLU A 165 -2.97 -20.67 -8.34
CA GLU A 165 -2.93 -22.06 -8.83
C GLU A 165 -1.54 -22.68 -8.67
N GLY A 166 -0.75 -22.19 -7.69
CA GLY A 166 0.61 -22.64 -7.45
C GLY A 166 1.67 -21.96 -8.32
N GLN A 167 1.39 -20.75 -8.82
CA GLN A 167 2.37 -19.98 -9.59
C GLN A 167 3.63 -19.68 -8.73
N THR A 168 4.81 -19.79 -9.34
CA THR A 168 6.08 -19.42 -8.70
C THR A 168 6.19 -17.92 -8.58
N LEU A 169 6.42 -17.43 -7.36
CA LEU A 169 6.65 -16.02 -7.07
C LEU A 169 8.15 -15.75 -6.99
N SER A 170 8.65 -14.75 -7.74
CA SER A 170 9.95 -14.16 -7.43
C SER A 170 9.77 -13.22 -6.25
N THR A 171 10.40 -13.51 -5.12
CA THR A 171 10.47 -12.59 -3.99
C THR A 171 11.18 -11.32 -4.45
N SER A 172 10.52 -10.18 -4.29
CA SER A 172 11.11 -8.86 -4.46
C SER A 172 10.86 -8.07 -3.19
N ASP A 173 11.91 -7.45 -2.66
CA ASP A 173 11.79 -6.58 -1.49
C ASP A 173 10.85 -5.42 -1.82
N ILE A 174 9.97 -5.08 -0.88
CA ILE A 174 9.19 -3.85 -0.98
C ILE A 174 10.18 -2.70 -0.75
N PRO A 175 10.39 -1.79 -1.71
CA PRO A 175 11.18 -0.62 -1.45
C PRO A 175 10.35 0.30 -0.53
N PHE A 176 10.59 0.26 0.77
CA PHE A 176 10.13 1.30 1.69
C PHE A 176 10.80 2.62 1.28
N ALA A 177 10.02 3.72 1.26
CA ALA A 177 10.53 5.02 0.91
C ALA A 177 11.50 5.41 2.02
N LYS A 178 12.80 5.29 1.74
CA LYS A 178 13.80 5.80 2.67
C LYS A 178 13.61 7.30 2.70
N ARG A 179 13.34 7.85 3.89
CA ARG A 179 13.33 9.30 4.12
C ARG A 179 14.61 9.84 3.52
N SER A 180 14.51 10.67 2.48
CA SER A 180 15.65 11.48 2.09
C SER A 180 15.94 12.36 3.31
N GLU A 181 17.05 12.09 4.00
CA GLU A 181 17.62 13.07 4.89
C GLU A 181 17.73 14.35 4.05
N GLN A 182 17.06 15.42 4.47
CA GLN A 182 17.21 16.71 3.83
C GLN A 182 18.71 17.01 3.80
N VAL A 183 19.34 16.87 2.64
CA VAL A 183 20.65 17.45 2.38
C VAL A 183 20.41 18.95 2.48
N GLY A 184 20.73 19.50 3.64
CA GLY A 184 20.57 20.92 3.92
C GLY A 184 21.18 21.75 2.81
N ASP A 185 20.46 22.82 2.42
CA ASP A 185 20.81 23.89 1.50
C ASP A 185 22.28 23.92 1.02
N GLY A 186 22.62 23.02 0.11
CA GLY A 186 23.85 23.02 -0.64
C GLY A 186 23.56 23.55 -2.03
N LYS A 187 23.72 24.87 -2.23
CA LYS A 187 23.63 25.48 -3.56
C LYS A 187 24.43 24.65 -4.58
N PRO A 188 23.92 24.43 -5.80
CA PRO A 188 24.68 23.74 -6.83
C PRO A 188 25.94 24.55 -7.16
N ASN A 189 27.11 23.94 -7.00
CA ASN A 189 28.35 24.45 -7.58
C ASN A 189 28.20 24.39 -9.12
N PRO A 190 28.47 25.48 -9.84
CA PRO A 190 28.54 25.42 -11.29
C PRO A 190 29.74 24.55 -11.66
N VAL A 191 29.47 23.45 -12.36
CA VAL A 191 30.53 22.65 -12.98
C VAL A 191 31.13 23.51 -14.09
N THR A 192 32.33 24.03 -13.84
CA THR A 192 33.22 24.57 -14.86
C THR A 192 34.05 23.45 -15.47
N SER A 193 34.24 23.58 -16.79
CA SER A 193 35.13 22.85 -17.72
C SER A 193 34.57 21.58 -18.34
#